data_AF-A0A7Y0EZB9-F1
#
_entry.id   AF-A0A7Y0EZB9-F1
#
_cell.length_a   1.000
_cell.length_b   1.000
_cell.length_c   1.000
_cell.angle_alpha   90.00
_cell.angle_beta   90.00
_cell.angle_gamma   90.00
#
_symmetry.space_group_name_H-M   'P 1'
#
loop_
_entity.id
_entity.type
_entity.pdbx_description
1 polymer ?
#
loop_
_entity_poly.entity_id
_entity_poly.type
_entity_poly.pdbx_seq_one_letter_code
_entity_poly.pdbx_strand_id
1 'polypeptide(L)' 'MSIKSERVRKGLTQQQLADKVPSMTRGRIAAYETGAIDVGNMTLDMALRFLEAFGRKALARQVRAVLIESPEGSKENDAK' A
#
# COMPACT_ATOMS: atom_id res chain seq x y z
N MET A 1 11.19 -10.68 -2.82
CA MET A 1 9.77 -10.52 -2.42
C MET A 1 9.09 -9.66 -3.48
N SER A 2 8.20 -10.22 -4.31
CA SER A 2 7.48 -9.46 -5.35
C SER A 2 5.99 -9.36 -5.02
N ILE A 3 5.30 -8.42 -5.67
CA ILE A 3 3.83 -8.28 -5.60
C ILE A 3 3.14 -9.61 -5.94
N LYS A 4 3.66 -10.34 -6.93
CA LYS A 4 3.19 -11.67 -7.32
C LYS A 4 3.26 -12.67 -6.17
N SER A 5 4.40 -12.74 -5.47
CA SER A 5 4.58 -13.69 -4.37
C SER A 5 3.59 -13.43 -3.23
N GLU A 6 3.38 -12.17 -2.84
CA GLU A 6 2.42 -11.83 -1.78
C GLU A 6 0.97 -12.05 -2.24
N ARG A 7 0.64 -11.76 -3.50
CA ARG A 7 -0.68 -12.05 -4.06
C ARG A 7 -1.02 -13.54 -4.00
N VAL A 8 -0.09 -14.39 -4.44
CA VAL A 8 -0.25 -15.86 -4.42
C VAL A 8 -0.36 -16.37 -2.98
N ARG A 9 0.48 -15.88 -2.06
CA ARG A 9 0.41 -16.23 -0.63
C ARG A 9 -0.95 -15.92 -0.01
N LYS A 10 -1.61 -14.86 -0.47
CA LYS A 10 -2.96 -14.45 -0.02
C LYS A 10 -4.10 -15.14 -0.79
N GLY A 11 -3.80 -16.00 -1.77
CA GLY A 11 -4.80 -16.68 -2.59
C GLY A 11 -5.60 -15.75 -3.50
N LEU A 12 -5.06 -14.58 -3.86
CA LEU A 12 -5.77 -13.58 -4.65
C LEU A 12 -5.51 -13.75 -6.15
N THR A 13 -6.53 -13.53 -6.98
CA THR A 13 -6.34 -13.30 -8.41
C THR A 13 -5.81 -11.89 -8.67
N GLN A 14 -5.27 -11.61 -9.86
CA GLN A 14 -4.83 -10.25 -10.21
C GLN A 14 -6.00 -9.25 -10.17
N GLN A 15 -7.21 -9.69 -10.56
CA GLN A 15 -8.41 -8.86 -10.49
C GLN A 15 -8.78 -8.57 -9.03
N GLN A 16 -8.82 -9.58 -8.17
CA GLN A 16 -9.14 -9.40 -6.75
C GLN A 16 -8.14 -8.49 -6.03
N LEU A 17 -6.86 -8.51 -6.42
CA LEU A 17 -5.88 -7.55 -5.90
C LEU A 17 -6.16 -6.14 -6.42
N ALA A 18 -6.46 -5.99 -7.71
CA ALA A 18 -6.82 -4.68 -8.29
C ALA A 18 -8.07 -4.10 -7.61
N ASP A 19 -9.08 -4.91 -7.32
CA ASP A 19 -10.30 -4.48 -6.64
C ASP A 19 -10.04 -4.03 -5.19
N LYS A 20 -8.96 -4.52 -4.56
CA LYS A 20 -8.55 -4.14 -3.20
C LYS A 20 -7.67 -2.90 -3.15
N VAL A 21 -6.98 -2.55 -4.24
CA VAL A 21 -6.05 -1.42 -4.29
C VAL A 21 -6.73 -0.25 -5.01
N PRO A 22 -7.05 0.86 -4.32
CA PRO A 22 -7.74 1.99 -4.95
C PRO A 22 -6.97 2.55 -6.14
N SER A 23 -7.68 2.78 -7.25
CA SER A 23 -7.15 3.29 -8.54
C SER A 23 -6.25 2.31 -9.31
N MET A 24 -6.31 1.01 -8.98
CA MET A 24 -5.54 -0.02 -9.66
C MET A 24 -6.39 -0.77 -10.70
N THR A 25 -5.73 -1.27 -11.74
CA THR A 25 -6.35 -2.14 -12.74
C THR A 25 -5.63 -3.48 -12.79
N ARG A 26 -6.32 -4.54 -13.22
CA ARG A 26 -5.71 -5.86 -13.44
C ARG A 26 -4.46 -5.79 -14.33
N GLY A 27 -4.53 -4.96 -15.39
CA GLY A 27 -3.40 -4.75 -16.30
C GLY A 27 -2.18 -4.14 -15.61
N ARG A 28 -2.37 -3.16 -14.72
CA ARG A 28 -1.27 -2.60 -13.93
C ARG A 28 -0.70 -3.59 -12.93
N ILE A 29 -1.53 -4.41 -12.28
CA ILE A 29 -1.03 -5.50 -11.45
C ILE A 29 -0.13 -6.43 -12.28
N ALA A 30 -0.60 -6.86 -13.46
CA ALA A 30 0.18 -7.71 -14.33
C ALA A 30 1.52 -7.06 -14.74
N ALA A 31 1.52 -5.77 -15.08
CA ALA A 31 2.74 -5.03 -15.45
C ALA A 31 3.79 -4.98 -14.33
N TYR A 32 3.37 -4.83 -13.07
CA TYR A 32 4.27 -4.96 -11.92
C TYR A 32 4.76 -6.40 -11.72
N GLU A 33 3.91 -7.40 -11.96
CA GLU A 33 4.27 -8.81 -11.77
C GLU A 33 5.21 -9.35 -12.86
N THR A 34 5.16 -8.78 -14.06
CA THR A 34 6.05 -9.13 -15.18
C THR A 34 7.31 -8.27 -15.22
N GLY A 35 7.40 -7.23 -14.39
CA GLY A 35 8.53 -6.29 -14.38
C GLY A 35 8.49 -5.25 -15.51
N ALA A 36 7.38 -5.15 -16.26
CA ALA A 36 7.19 -4.07 -17.22
C ALA A 36 7.11 -2.69 -16.54
N ILE A 37 6.69 -2.66 -15.28
CA ILE A 37 6.84 -1.53 -14.38
C ILE A 37 7.63 -2.01 -13.16
N ASP A 38 8.73 -1.33 -12.85
CA ASP A 38 9.50 -1.62 -11.64
C ASP A 38 8.71 -1.20 -10.39
N VAL A 39 8.68 -2.08 -9.39
CA VAL A 39 8.08 -1.83 -8.08
C VAL A 39 8.83 -0.71 -7.36
N GLY A 40 10.14 -0.54 -7.61
CA GLY A 40 10.94 0.57 -7.07
C GLY A 40 10.51 1.95 -7.57
N ASN A 41 9.88 2.02 -8.75
CA ASN A 41 9.37 3.27 -9.32
C ASN A 41 7.94 3.60 -8.87
N MET A 42 7.38 2.83 -7.94
CA MET A 42 6.04 3.07 -7.39
C MET A 42 6.04 4.30 -6.49
N THR A 43 5.00 5.14 -6.59
CA THR A 43 4.83 6.26 -5.65
C THR A 43 4.63 5.74 -4.23
N LEU A 44 5.09 6.51 -3.23
CA LEU A 44 4.95 6.15 -1.82
C LEU A 44 3.50 5.83 -1.45
N ASP A 45 2.54 6.67 -1.84
CA ASP A 45 1.12 6.43 -1.53
C ASP A 45 0.60 5.13 -2.16
N MET A 46 1.06 4.77 -3.36
CA MET A 46 0.64 3.53 -3.98
C MET A 46 1.23 2.31 -3.28
N ALA A 47 2.50 2.38 -2.85
CA ALA A 47 3.12 1.34 -2.04
C ALA A 47 2.37 1.11 -0.72
N LEU A 48 1.91 2.20 -0.07
CA LEU A 48 1.09 2.13 1.13
C LEU A 48 -0.26 1.45 0.89
N ARG A 49 -0.94 1.76 -0.22
CA ARG A 49 -2.21 1.10 -0.59
C ARG A 49 -2.01 -0.40 -0.83
N PHE A 50 -0.90 -0.81 -1.45
CA PHE A 50 -0.57 -2.23 -1.59
C PHE A 50 -0.37 -2.91 -0.23
N LEU A 51 0.36 -2.27 0.69
CA LEU A 51 0.52 -2.78 2.05
C LEU A 51 -0.83 -2.99 2.74
N GLU A 52 -1.74 -2.01 2.63
CA GLU A 52 -3.09 -2.11 3.17
C GLU A 52 -3.88 -3.27 2.55
N ALA A 53 -3.82 -3.44 1.21
CA ALA A 53 -4.47 -4.55 0.50
C ALA A 53 -3.92 -5.93 0.90
N PHE A 54 -2.63 -6.01 1.25
CA PHE A 54 -2.02 -7.23 1.81
C PHE A 54 -2.28 -7.42 3.31
N GLY A 55 -3.05 -6.53 3.94
CA GLY A 55 -3.41 -6.60 5.36
C GLY A 55 -2.35 -6.01 6.30
N ARG A 56 -1.34 -5.31 5.79
CA ARG A 56 -0.26 -4.65 6.56
C ARG A 56 -0.64 -3.21 6.93
N LYS A 57 -1.90 -2.97 7.31
CA LYS A 57 -2.43 -1.64 7.65
C LYS A 57 -1.67 -0.94 8.78
N ALA A 58 -1.19 -1.70 9.77
CA ALA A 58 -0.39 -1.15 10.88
C ALA A 58 0.94 -0.56 10.37
N LEU A 59 1.64 -1.29 9.51
CA LEU A 59 2.87 -0.82 8.88
C LEU A 59 2.60 0.38 7.97
N ALA A 60 1.54 0.35 7.16
CA ALA A 60 1.18 1.47 6.31
C ALA A 60 0.94 2.75 7.14
N ARG A 61 0.21 2.65 8.26
CA ARG A 61 -0.01 3.77 9.18
C ARG A 61 1.28 4.28 9.81
N GLN A 62 2.17 3.39 10.25
CA GLN A 62 3.47 3.78 10.80
C GLN A 62 4.30 4.58 9.79
N VAL A 63 4.33 4.12 8.53
CA VAL A 63 5.06 4.85 7.47
C VAL A 63 4.41 6.20 7.17
N ARG A 64 3.06 6.29 7.15
CA ARG A 64 2.35 7.58 7.04
C ARG A 64 2.69 8.50 8.20
N ALA A 65 2.72 7.99 9.42
CA ALA A 65 3.04 8.76 10.63
C ALA A 65 4.48 9.29 10.66
N VAL A 66 5.41 8.64 9.95
CA VAL A 66 6.81 9.07 9.89
C VAL A 66 7.06 10.05 8.74
N LEU A 67 6.38 9.87 7.61
CA LEU A 67 6.72 10.56 6.35
C LEU A 67 5.67 11.59 5.90
N ILE A 68 4.45 11.55 6.42
CA ILE A 68 3.32 12.37 5.94
C ILE A 68 2.67 13.14 7.09
N GLU A 69 2.37 12.48 8.20
CA GLU A 69 1.86 13.15 9.40
C GLU A 69 3.05 13.69 10.19
N SER A 70 3.05 14.98 10.52
CA SER A 70 3.97 15.51 11.52
C SER A 70 3.50 15.00 12.91
N PRO A 71 4.38 14.72 13.88
CA PRO A 71 4.00 14.31 15.25
C PRO A 71 3.25 15.40 16.07
N GLU A 72 2.70 16.40 15.41
CA GLU A 72 1.95 17.54 15.97
C GLU A 72 0.45 17.21 15.92
N GLY A 73 0.04 16.34 16.83
CA GLY A 73 -1.36 15.98 17.04
C GLY A 73 -1.59 15.32 18.39
N SER A 74 -0.73 15.62 19.36
CA SER A 74 -0.80 15.08 20.72
C SER A 74 -1.28 16.17 21.67
N LYS A 75 -2.61 16.27 21.81
CA LYS A 75 -3.35 16.95 22.90
C LYS A 75 -2.88 18.38 23.24
N GLU A 76 -3.54 19.37 22.64
CA GLU A 76 -3.66 20.67 23.29
C GLU A 76 -4.70 20.53 24.42
N ASN A 77 -4.26 20.80 25.63
CA ASN A 77 -5.09 20.81 26.83
C ASN A 77 -6.01 22.04 26.79
N ASP A 78 -7.31 21.84 26.62
CA ASP A 78 -8.27 22.84 27.10
C ASP A 78 -8.46 22.64 28.60
N ALA A 79 -7.51 23.19 29.36
CA ALA A 79 -7.77 23.64 30.70
C ALA A 79 -8.44 25.02 30.61
N LYS A 80 -9.77 25.06 30.76
CA LYS A 80 -10.45 26.16 31.45
C LYS A 80 -11.84 25.78 31.93
#